data_AF-A0A7X7WLF6-F1
#
_entry.id   AF-A0A7X7WLF6-F1
#
_cell.length_a   1.000
_cell.length_b   1.000
_cell.length_c   1.000
_cell.angle_alpha   90.00
_cell.angle_beta   90.00
_cell.angle_gamma   90.00
#
_symmetry.space_group_name_H-M   'P 1'
#
loop_
_entity.id
_entity.type
_entity.pdbx_description
1 polymer ?
#
loop_
_entity_poly.entity_id
_entity_poly.type
_entity_poly.pdbx_seq_one_letter_code
_entity_poly.pdbx_strand_id
1 'polypeptide(L)' 'GNGVIDIYDMLGRRVRRFNFQSAPNNHNDIIWDGLDESGREVGSGVYCYTLFNNDVPVISKKMIFLR' A
#
# COMPACT_ATOMS: atom_id res chain seq x y z
N GLY A 1 12.74 8.12 9.00
CA GLY A 1 13.12 7.04 8.06
C GLY A 1 12.20 7.10 6.86
N ASN A 2 12.62 6.61 5.70
CA ASN A 2 11.72 6.56 4.54
C ASN A 2 10.86 5.29 4.63
N GLY A 3 9.55 5.48 4.73
CA GLY A 3 8.57 4.41 4.74
C GLY A 3 7.96 4.23 3.35
N VAL A 4 7.68 2.98 3.00
CA VAL A 4 7.01 2.62 1.74
C VAL A 4 5.85 1.68 2.05
N ILE A 5 4.68 1.90 1.43
CA ILE A 5 3.62 0.90 1.37
C ILE A 5 3.42 0.50 -0.09
N ASP A 6 3.57 -0.79 -0.37
CA ASP A 6 3.15 -1.37 -1.66
C ASP A 6 1.84 -2.13 -1.48
N ILE A 7 0.94 -1.98 -2.43
CA ILE A 7 -0.31 -2.73 -2.56
C ILE A 7 -0.17 -3.69 -3.74
N TYR A 8 -0.64 -4.93 -3.55
CA TYR A 8 -0.61 -6.00 -4.53
C TYR A 8 -1.99 -6.62 -4.69
N ASP A 9 -2.29 -7.08 -5.89
CA ASP A 9 -3.43 -7.97 -6.13
C ASP A 9 -3.13 -9.42 -5.72
N MET A 10 -4.13 -10.30 -5.84
CA MET A 10 -4.00 -11.72 -5.49
C MET A 10 -3.04 -12.52 -6.38
N LEU A 11 -2.62 -11.96 -7.53
CA LEU A 11 -1.58 -12.55 -8.38
C LEU A 11 -0.17 -12.08 -8.00
N GLY A 12 -0.06 -11.20 -6.98
CA GLY A 12 1.20 -10.61 -6.55
C GLY A 12 1.68 -9.45 -7.42
N ARG A 13 0.84 -8.93 -8.32
CA ARG A 13 1.20 -7.77 -9.15
C ARG A 13 1.05 -6.51 -8.32
N ARG A 14 2.06 -5.63 -8.34
CA ARG A 14 1.98 -4.34 -7.62
C ARG A 14 0.95 -3.44 -8.29
N VAL A 15 -0.02 -3.00 -7.51
CA VAL A 15 -1.11 -2.11 -7.91
C VAL A 15 -0.75 -0.66 -7.65
N ARG A 16 -0.18 -0.36 -6.48
CA ARG A 16 0.12 1.01 -6.06
C ARG A 16 1.31 1.02 -5.08
N ARG A 17 2.09 2.10 -5.11
CA ARG A 17 3.14 2.40 -4.14
C ARG A 17 2.90 3.77 -3.51
N PHE A 18 3.04 3.86 -2.19
CA PHE A 18 3.06 5.09 -1.43
C PHE A 18 4.43 5.27 -0.77
N ASN A 19 5.04 6.45 -0.93
CA ASN A 19 6.26 6.82 -0.22
C ASN A 19 5.91 7.88 0.82
N PHE A 20 6.42 7.75 2.04
CA PHE A 20 6.17 8.71 3.11
C PHE A 20 7.38 8.83 4.02
N GLN A 21 7.51 9.98 4.69
CA GLN A 21 8.51 10.15 5.73
C GLN A 21 7.94 9.67 7.05
N SER A 22 8.56 8.63 7.61
CA SER A 22 8.29 8.19 8.97
C SER A 22 8.98 9.16 9.94
N ALA A 23 8.15 9.89 10.71
CA ALA A 23 8.58 10.78 11.77
C ALA A 23 8.26 10.11 13.13
N PRO A 24 9.21 10.12 14.10
CA PRO A 24 8.90 9.67 15.44
C PRO A 24 7.77 10.53 16.00
N ASN A 25 6.67 9.89 16.43
CA ASN A 25 5.51 10.49 17.08
C ASN A 25 4.47 11.17 16.18
N ASN A 26 4.53 10.97 14.85
CA ASN A 26 3.41 11.34 13.97
C ASN A 26 2.72 10.09 13.44
N HIS A 27 1.40 9.99 13.64
CA HIS A 27 0.60 9.01 12.92
C HIS A 27 0.46 9.49 11.48
N ASN A 28 0.93 8.66 10.54
CA ASN A 28 0.73 8.90 9.11
C ASN A 28 -0.37 7.95 8.64
N ASP A 29 -1.50 8.52 8.25
CA ASP A 29 -2.57 7.77 7.59
C ASP A 29 -2.33 7.76 6.08
N ILE A 30 -2.44 6.57 5.48
CA ILE A 30 -2.41 6.38 4.03
C ILE A 30 -3.75 5.80 3.63
N ILE A 31 -4.48 6.55 2.80
CA ILE A 31 -5.77 6.14 2.24
C ILE A 31 -5.54 5.79 0.78
N TRP A 32 -5.89 4.57 0.41
CA TRP A 32 -5.90 4.16 -0.99
C TRP A 32 -7.28 4.41 -1.60
N ASP A 33 -7.28 5.10 -2.73
CA ASP A 33 -8.44 5.56 -3.49
C ASP A 33 -8.98 4.51 -4.48
N GLY A 34 -8.37 3.32 -4.54
CA GLY A 34 -8.73 2.29 -5.51
C GLY A 34 -8.16 2.52 -6.91
N LEU A 35 -7.14 3.38 -7.04
CA LEU A 35 -6.42 3.58 -8.30
C LEU A 35 -5.10 2.83 -8.34
N ASP A 36 -4.73 2.31 -9.51
CA ASP A 36 -3.41 1.75 -9.77
C ASP A 36 -2.33 2.83 -9.97
N GLU A 37 -1.09 2.43 -10.25
CA GLU A 37 0.02 3.36 -10.54
C GLU A 37 -0.22 4.24 -11.77
N SER A 38 -1.06 3.80 -12.71
CA SER A 38 -1.43 4.55 -13.92
C SER A 38 -2.68 5.40 -13.75
N GLY A 39 -3.27 5.46 -12.55
CA GLY A 39 -4.49 6.22 -12.27
C GLY A 39 -5.77 5.53 -12.79
N ARG A 40 -5.69 4.25 -13.15
CA ARG A 40 -6.88 3.48 -13.53
C ARG A 40 -7.50 2.86 -12.30
N GLU A 41 -8.83 2.82 -12.30
CA GLU A 41 -9.58 2.18 -11.23
C GLU A 41 -9.37 0.67 -11.24
N VAL A 42 -9.22 0.10 -10.05
CA VAL A 42 -9.24 -1.35 -9.87
C VAL A 42 -10.60 -1.85 -9.41
N GLY A 43 -10.85 -3.14 -9.60
CA GLY A 43 -12.11 -3.77 -9.20
C GLY A 43 -12.19 -4.03 -7.69
N SER A 44 -13.41 -4.26 -7.20
CA SER A 44 -13.63 -4.81 -5.86
C SER A 44 -12.90 -6.15 -5.72
N GLY A 45 -12.30 -6.40 -4.56
CA GLY A 45 -11.55 -7.63 -4.33
C GLY A 45 -10.69 -7.63 -3.08
N VAL A 46 -9.94 -8.71 -2.91
CA VAL A 46 -8.91 -8.84 -1.88
C VAL A 46 -7.59 -8.36 -2.44
N TYR A 47 -6.88 -7.58 -1.62
CA TYR A 47 -5.56 -7.05 -1.91
C TYR A 47 -4.65 -7.31 -0.71
N CYS A 48 -3.34 -7.28 -0.92
CA CYS A 48 -2.35 -7.33 0.15
C CYS A 48 -1.56 -6.03 0.14
N TYR A 49 -1.24 -5.49 1.31
CA TYR A 49 -0.25 -4.43 1.41
C TYR A 49 0.96 -4.88 2.21
N THR A 50 2.13 -4.35 1.86
CA THR A 50 3.38 -4.53 2.59
C THR A 50 3.97 -3.18 2.95
N LEU A 51 4.24 -2.97 4.23
CA LEU A 51 4.99 -1.82 4.73
C LEU A 51 6.47 -2.17 4.77
N PHE A 52 7.30 -1.29 4.21
CA PHE A 52 8.74 -1.36 4.25
C PHE A 52 9.31 -0.18 5.05
N ASN A 53 10.40 -0.43 5.76
CA ASN A 53 11.22 0.57 6.41
C ASN A 53 12.65 0.43 5.86
N ASN A 54 13.13 1.45 5.15
CA ASN A 54 14.42 1.39 4.45
C ASN A 54 14.56 0.10 3.60
N ASP A 55 13.56 -0.17 2.75
CA ASP A 55 13.46 -1.33 1.85
C ASP A 55 13.36 -2.71 2.51
N VAL A 56 13.36 -2.78 3.85
CA VAL A 56 13.12 -4.03 4.59
C VAL A 56 11.63 -4.18 4.86
N PRO A 57 10.98 -5.29 4.45
CA PRO A 57 9.58 -5.53 4.75
C PRO A 57 9.38 -5.72 6.27
N VAL A 58 8.46 -4.98 6.84
CA VAL A 58 8.17 -4.98 8.29
C VAL A 58 6.85 -5.68 8.59
N ILE A 59 5.84 -5.49 7.75
CA ILE A 59 4.54 -6.13 7.91
C ILE A 59 3.82 -6.27 6.58
N SER A 60 3.11 -7.39 6.42
CA SER A 60 2.16 -7.60 5.33
C SER A 60 0.80 -7.97 5.90
N LYS A 61 -0.27 -7.39 5.34
CA LYS A 61 -1.65 -7.74 5.68
C LYS A 61 -2.54 -7.76 4.46
N LYS A 62 -3.64 -8.50 4.56
CA LYS A 62 -4.75 -8.47 3.59
C LYS A 62 -5.71 -7.32 3.88
N MET A 63 -6.32 -6.80 2.83
CA MET A 63 -7.42 -5.84 2.88
C MET A 63 -8.48 -6.21 1.83
N ILE A 64 -9.71 -5.76 2.05
CA ILE A 64 -10.80 -5.88 1.08
C ILE A 64 -11.09 -4.48 0.58
N PHE A 65 -11.05 -4.29 -0.73
CA PHE A 65 -11.55 -3.08 -1.36
C PHE A 65 -12.94 -3.36 -1.93
N LEU A 66 -13.91 -2.58 -1.49
CA LEU A 66 -15.27 -2.61 -1.99
C LEU A 66 -15.56 -1.26 -2.63
N ARG A 67 -16.16 -1.32 -3.80
CA ARG A 67 -16.55 -0.16 -4.58
C ARG A 67 -18.03 0.17 -4.38
#